data_AF-A0A562ISY2-F1
#
_entry.id   AF-A0A562ISY2-F1
#
_cell.length_a   1.000
_cell.length_b   1.000
_cell.length_c   1.000
_cell.angle_alpha   90.00
_cell.angle_beta   90.00
_cell.angle_gamma   90.00
#
_symmetry.space_group_name_H-M   'P 1'
#
loop_
_entity.id
_entity.type
_entity.pdbx_description
1 polymer ?
#
loop_
_entity_poly.entity_id
_entity_poly.type
_entity_poly.pdbx_seq_one_letter_code
_entity_poly.pdbx_strand_id
1 'polypeptide(L)'
;MISANTSSGGGSAELPGLPTPWVLARVAGPSMSPTVRSADRLLVRRLPRSRPIRSGDAVRSGDVVLARFPSRPELLVVKRARRPLDDGRWWVEGDNPFVTDDSRAFGPAVVVGRVVARLWPRPGRLPAAPPPG
;
A
#
# COMPACT_ATOMS: atom_id res chain seq x y z
N MET A 1 -21.58 27.29 18.89
CA MET A 1 -21.56 27.81 20.27
C MET A 1 -21.74 26.60 21.18
N ILE A 2 -20.81 26.17 22.03
CA ILE A 2 -19.84 26.87 22.89
C ILE A 2 -18.56 26.01 23.05
N SER A 3 -17.41 26.66 23.16
CA SER A 3 -16.11 26.12 23.58
C SER A 3 -15.89 26.33 25.09
N ALA A 4 -15.16 25.41 25.75
CA ALA A 4 -14.12 25.62 26.80
C ALA A 4 -13.82 24.27 27.50
N ASN A 5 -12.61 23.70 27.36
CA ASN A 5 -11.44 23.73 28.27
C ASN A 5 -11.66 23.01 29.62
N THR A 6 -10.72 22.37 30.32
CA THR A 6 -9.34 21.90 30.17
C THR A 6 -9.10 21.08 31.44
N SER A 7 -8.56 19.88 31.35
CA SER A 7 -7.91 19.23 32.50
C SER A 7 -6.53 18.75 32.06
N SER A 8 -5.54 19.49 32.55
CA SER A 8 -4.13 19.16 32.55
C SER A 8 -3.84 18.03 33.52
N GLY A 9 -3.02 17.07 33.11
CA GLY A 9 -2.26 16.20 34.01
C GLY A 9 -2.52 14.71 33.82
N GLY A 10 -1.44 13.97 33.60
CA GLY A 10 -1.43 12.51 33.64
C GLY A 10 -0.99 11.94 32.31
N GLY A 11 0.26 11.48 32.25
CA GLY A 11 0.85 10.90 31.05
C GLY A 11 -0.05 9.85 30.43
N SER A 12 -0.50 10.13 29.21
CA SER A 12 -0.92 9.07 28.31
C SER A 12 0.34 8.25 28.07
N ALA A 13 0.52 7.19 28.85
CA ALA A 13 1.33 6.07 28.42
C ALA A 13 0.75 5.67 27.06
N GLU A 14 1.36 6.16 26.00
CA GLU A 14 1.11 5.76 24.64
C GLU A 14 1.40 4.27 24.65
N LEU A 15 0.35 3.46 24.82
CA LEU A 15 0.50 2.01 24.83
C LEU A 15 1.22 1.67 23.53
N PRO A 16 2.44 1.09 23.58
CA PRO A 16 3.16 0.78 22.38
C PRO A 16 2.23 -0.05 21.50
N GLY A 17 1.93 0.48 20.32
CA GLY A 17 0.94 -0.13 19.42
C GLY A 17 1.27 -1.60 19.27
N LEU A 18 0.26 -2.45 19.44
CA LEU A 18 0.43 -3.90 19.33
C LEU A 18 1.21 -4.18 18.03
N PRO A 19 2.24 -5.05 18.05
CA PRO A 19 3.02 -5.36 16.87
C PRO A 19 2.14 -6.13 15.88
N THR A 20 1.38 -5.40 15.07
CA THR A 20 0.51 -5.99 14.07
C THR A 20 1.22 -6.01 12.72
N PRO A 21 1.05 -7.09 11.95
CA PRO A 21 1.49 -7.14 10.55
C PRO A 21 0.58 -6.31 9.63
N TRP A 22 -0.33 -5.50 10.17
CA TRP A 22 -1.36 -4.79 9.43
C TRP A 22 -1.06 -3.30 9.36
N VAL A 23 -1.34 -2.69 8.22
CA VAL A 23 -1.21 -1.25 7.98
C VAL A 23 -2.47 -0.75 7.31
N LEU A 24 -2.93 0.40 7.75
CA LEU A 24 -3.92 1.19 7.03
C LEU A 24 -3.19 2.16 6.10
N ALA A 25 -3.43 2.04 4.80
CA ALA A 25 -2.93 3.00 3.81
C ALA A 25 -4.08 3.83 3.27
N ARG A 26 -3.91 5.16 3.23
CA ARG A 26 -4.83 6.06 2.52
C ARG A 26 -4.28 6.36 1.14
N VAL A 27 -5.06 6.12 0.10
CA VAL A 27 -4.65 6.35 -1.29
C VAL A 27 -4.58 7.85 -1.57
N ALA A 28 -3.51 8.28 -2.23
CA ALA A 28 -3.33 9.63 -2.75
C ALA A 28 -3.01 9.55 -4.25
N GLY A 29 -3.69 10.37 -5.03
CA GLY A 29 -3.50 10.47 -6.48
C GLY A 29 -4.22 9.40 -7.30
N PRO A 30 -4.21 9.54 -8.64
CA PRO A 30 -5.07 8.75 -9.53
C PRO A 30 -4.38 7.53 -10.17
N SER A 31 -3.15 7.18 -9.78
CA SER A 31 -2.35 6.18 -10.52
C SER A 31 -2.93 4.78 -10.56
N MET A 32 -3.81 4.45 -9.60
CA MET A 32 -4.45 3.14 -9.51
C MET A 32 -5.93 3.18 -9.89
N SER A 33 -6.41 4.28 -10.47
CA SER A 33 -7.75 4.34 -11.04
C SER A 33 -7.84 3.42 -12.26
N PRO A 34 -8.91 2.62 -12.44
CA PRO A 34 -10.16 2.62 -11.66
C PRO A 34 -10.15 1.69 -10.43
N THR A 35 -9.13 0.85 -10.24
CA THR A 35 -9.07 -0.17 -9.18
C THR A 35 -9.18 0.40 -7.78
N VAL A 36 -8.47 1.50 -7.47
CA VAL A 36 -8.63 2.31 -6.25
C VAL A 36 -8.52 3.79 -6.58
N ARG A 37 -9.15 4.64 -5.78
CA ARG A 37 -9.27 6.09 -5.95
C ARG A 37 -8.67 6.81 -4.76
N SER A 38 -8.30 8.08 -4.97
CA SER A 38 -7.91 8.98 -3.88
C SER A 38 -8.89 8.90 -2.71
N ALA A 39 -8.35 8.95 -1.49
CA ALA A 39 -9.06 8.80 -0.23
C ALA A 39 -9.59 7.39 0.13
N ASP A 40 -9.46 6.39 -0.75
CA ASP A 40 -9.69 4.99 -0.35
C ASP A 40 -8.79 4.62 0.82
N ARG A 41 -9.34 3.82 1.74
CA ARG A 41 -8.57 3.24 2.86
C ARG A 41 -8.36 1.77 2.60
N LEU A 42 -7.11 1.35 2.56
CA LEU A 42 -6.68 0.01 2.19
C LEU A 42 -6.09 -0.71 3.39
N LEU A 43 -6.50 -1.97 3.59
CA LEU A 43 -5.85 -2.87 4.53
C LEU A 43 -4.66 -3.53 3.84
N VAL A 44 -3.48 -3.34 4.39
CA VAL A 44 -2.22 -3.85 3.87
C VAL A 44 -1.64 -4.84 4.86
N ARG A 45 -1.31 -6.05 4.40
CA ARG A 45 -0.49 -7.01 5.16
C ARG A 45 0.98 -6.72 4.85
N ARG A 46 1.75 -6.33 5.87
CA ARG A 46 3.20 -6.13 5.78
C ARG A 46 3.89 -7.46 5.44
N LEU A 47 4.88 -7.40 4.55
CA LEU A 47 5.78 -8.52 4.35
C LEU A 47 6.75 -8.62 5.54
N PRO A 48 7.05 -9.84 6.03
CA PRO A 48 8.02 -10.01 7.10
C PRO A 48 9.42 -9.62 6.61
N ARG A 49 10.18 -8.89 7.45
CA ARG A 49 11.57 -8.51 7.14
C ARG A 49 12.60 -9.56 7.57
N SER A 50 12.31 -10.28 8.65
CA SER A 50 13.28 -11.16 9.32
C SER A 50 12.88 -12.63 9.35
N ARG A 51 11.69 -12.97 8.82
CA ARG A 51 11.17 -14.34 8.82
C ARG A 51 10.85 -14.77 7.39
N PRO A 52 10.98 -16.07 7.05
CA PRO A 52 10.58 -16.58 5.75
C PRO A 52 9.16 -16.19 5.36
N ILE A 53 8.99 -15.82 4.08
CA ILE A 53 7.70 -15.53 3.46
C ILE A 53 6.90 -16.83 3.43
N ARG A 54 5.70 -16.82 4.01
CA ARG A 54 4.76 -17.96 3.91
C ARG A 54 3.89 -17.81 2.66
N SER A 55 3.24 -18.88 2.22
CA SER A 55 2.36 -18.85 1.04
C SER A 55 1.26 -17.79 1.12
N GLY A 56 0.78 -17.47 2.34
CA GLY A 56 -0.19 -16.41 2.58
C GLY A 56 0.37 -14.98 2.54
N ASP A 57 1.69 -14.83 2.59
CA ASP A 57 2.39 -13.53 2.49
C ASP A 57 2.90 -13.27 1.06
N ALA A 58 3.02 -14.33 0.25
CA ALA A 58 3.60 -14.25 -1.09
C ALA A 58 2.82 -13.30 -2.01
N VAL A 59 3.54 -12.33 -2.59
CA VAL A 59 3.07 -11.42 -3.63
C VAL A 59 3.03 -12.16 -4.95
N ARG A 60 1.95 -11.97 -5.72
CA ARG A 60 1.76 -12.55 -7.05
C ARG A 60 1.60 -11.46 -8.09
N SER A 61 1.88 -11.79 -9.34
CA SER A 61 1.48 -10.95 -10.47
C SER A 61 -0.03 -10.68 -10.41
N GLY A 62 -0.40 -9.41 -10.56
CA GLY A 62 -1.76 -8.92 -10.42
C GLY A 62 -2.09 -8.41 -9.01
N ASP A 63 -1.31 -8.71 -7.97
CA ASP A 63 -1.58 -8.17 -6.63
C ASP A 63 -1.39 -6.65 -6.60
N VAL A 64 -2.26 -5.96 -5.86
CA VAL A 64 -2.03 -4.55 -5.51
C VAL A 64 -1.12 -4.52 -4.29
N VAL A 65 -0.05 -3.74 -4.37
CA VAL A 65 1.03 -3.71 -3.38
C VAL A 65 1.29 -2.30 -2.89
N LEU A 66 1.73 -2.22 -1.64
CA LEU A 66 2.41 -1.06 -1.10
C LEU A 66 3.91 -1.28 -1.35
N ALA A 67 4.56 -0.34 -2.02
CA ALA A 67 5.95 -0.44 -2.43
C ALA A 67 6.68 0.90 -2.25
N ARG A 68 8.00 0.86 -2.38
CA ARG A 68 8.86 2.05 -2.47
C ARG A 68 9.88 1.87 -3.59
N PHE A 69 10.21 2.96 -4.26
CA PHE A 69 11.30 2.96 -5.24
C PHE A 69 12.63 3.27 -4.55
N PRO A 70 13.73 2.58 -4.89
CA PRO A 70 15.05 2.91 -4.33
C PRO A 70 15.48 4.36 -4.58
N SER A 71 15.03 4.98 -5.67
CA SER A 71 15.27 6.38 -6.01
C SER A 71 14.41 7.38 -5.22
N ARG A 72 13.37 6.90 -4.50
CA ARG A 72 12.49 7.69 -3.64
C ARG A 72 12.14 6.91 -2.37
N PRO A 73 13.13 6.61 -1.50
CA PRO A 73 12.96 5.64 -0.41
C PRO A 73 11.94 6.05 0.66
N GLU A 74 11.66 7.35 0.79
CA GLU A 74 10.69 7.94 1.72
C GLU A 74 9.24 7.91 1.19
N LEU A 75 9.05 7.67 -0.11
CA LEU A 75 7.73 7.65 -0.72
C LEU A 75 7.17 6.23 -0.80
N LEU A 76 6.06 5.99 -0.09
CA LEU A 76 5.27 4.79 -0.25
C LEU A 76 4.23 4.98 -1.35
N VAL A 77 4.19 4.05 -2.30
CA VAL A 77 3.27 4.05 -3.44
C VAL A 77 2.38 2.81 -3.42
N VAL A 78 1.14 2.97 -3.89
CA VAL A 78 0.24 1.86 -4.19
C VAL A 78 0.27 1.60 -5.68
N LYS A 79 0.69 0.40 -6.09
CA LYS A 79 0.85 -0.01 -7.49
C LYS A 79 0.39 -1.45 -7.68
N ARG A 80 0.23 -1.90 -8.92
CA ARG A 80 0.01 -3.31 -9.26
C ARG A 80 1.32 -4.01 -9.56
N ALA A 81 1.54 -5.16 -8.92
CA ALA A 81 2.67 -6.04 -9.20
C ALA A 81 2.50 -6.70 -10.57
N ARG A 82 3.45 -6.51 -11.49
CA ARG A 82 3.42 -7.12 -12.83
C ARG A 82 4.26 -8.39 -12.89
N ARG A 83 5.52 -8.29 -12.49
CA ARG A 83 6.45 -9.42 -12.48
C ARG A 83 7.52 -9.25 -11.40
N PRO A 84 7.98 -10.34 -10.78
CA PRO A 84 9.17 -10.31 -9.94
C PRO A 84 10.43 -10.13 -10.79
N LEU A 85 11.51 -9.73 -10.14
CA LEU A 85 12.87 -9.73 -10.66
C LEU A 85 13.76 -10.66 -9.82
N ASP A 86 14.90 -11.06 -10.38
CA ASP A 86 15.83 -12.02 -9.77
C ASP A 86 16.44 -11.53 -8.45
N ASP A 87 16.50 -10.21 -8.26
CA ASP A 87 16.99 -9.57 -7.03
C ASP A 87 15.90 -9.40 -5.94
N GLY A 88 14.73 -9.99 -6.13
CA GLY A 88 13.60 -9.92 -5.20
C GLY A 88 12.77 -8.64 -5.29
N ARG A 89 13.13 -7.68 -6.14
CA ARG A 89 12.29 -6.50 -6.44
C ARG A 89 11.16 -6.86 -7.40
N TRP A 90 10.25 -5.93 -7.59
CA TRP A 90 9.11 -6.08 -8.49
C TRP A 90 9.05 -4.96 -9.51
N TRP A 91 8.70 -5.32 -10.74
CA TRP A 91 8.19 -4.36 -11.71
C TRP A 91 6.74 -4.06 -11.33
N VAL A 92 6.45 -2.79 -11.03
CA VAL A 92 5.14 -2.34 -10.56
C VAL A 92 4.63 -1.22 -11.43
N GLU A 93 3.33 -1.24 -11.74
CA GLU A 93 2.71 -0.26 -12.62
C GLU A 93 1.41 0.28 -12.02
N GLY A 94 1.06 1.51 -12.38
CA GLY A 94 -0.28 2.02 -12.13
C GLY A 94 -1.32 1.35 -13.05
N ASP A 95 -2.54 1.20 -12.54
CA ASP A 95 -3.69 0.79 -13.37
C ASP A 95 -4.21 1.93 -14.25
N ASN A 96 -3.81 3.18 -13.96
CA ASN A 96 -4.11 4.33 -14.80
C ASN A 96 -2.97 4.56 -15.81
N PRO A 97 -3.17 4.32 -17.12
CA PRO A 97 -2.11 4.39 -18.11
C PRO A 97 -1.56 5.81 -18.32
N PHE A 98 -2.35 6.84 -17.99
CA PHE A 98 -1.98 8.25 -18.12
C PHE A 98 -1.06 8.77 -17.01
N VAL A 99 -0.79 7.95 -15.98
CA VAL A 99 0.12 8.30 -14.88
C VAL A 99 1.32 7.37 -14.93
N THR A 100 2.50 7.94 -15.21
CA THR A 100 3.76 7.19 -15.40
C THR A 100 4.66 7.17 -14.17
N ASP A 101 4.13 7.58 -13.00
CA ASP A 101 4.87 7.56 -11.73
C ASP A 101 5.00 6.13 -11.17
N ASP A 102 5.65 5.24 -11.92
CA ASP A 102 5.81 3.81 -11.62
C ASP A 102 7.13 3.24 -12.16
N SER A 103 7.25 1.91 -12.30
CA SER A 103 8.50 1.30 -12.75
C SER A 103 8.98 1.74 -14.13
N ARG A 104 8.09 2.25 -14.99
CA ARG A 104 8.48 2.84 -16.28
C ARG A 104 9.37 4.08 -16.11
N ALA A 105 9.19 4.83 -15.02
CA ALA A 105 9.97 6.04 -14.72
C ALA A 105 11.08 5.80 -13.69
N PHE A 106 10.87 4.93 -12.69
CA PHE A 106 11.78 4.78 -11.55
C PHE A 106 12.46 3.42 -11.45
N GLY A 107 12.17 2.50 -12.38
CA GLY A 107 12.68 1.14 -12.36
C GLY A 107 12.03 0.26 -11.28
N PRO A 108 12.66 -0.85 -10.88
CA PRO A 108 12.08 -1.83 -9.97
C PRO A 108 11.83 -1.28 -8.55
N ALA A 109 10.73 -1.69 -7.94
CA ALA A 109 10.33 -1.29 -6.59
C ALA A 109 10.55 -2.42 -5.57
N VAL A 110 10.80 -2.03 -4.32
CA VAL A 110 10.79 -2.95 -3.17
C VAL A 110 9.36 -3.00 -2.63
N VAL A 111 8.73 -4.17 -2.65
CA VAL A 111 7.41 -4.38 -2.06
C VAL A 111 7.53 -4.46 -0.54
N VAL A 112 6.73 -3.67 0.17
CA VAL A 112 6.70 -3.66 1.64
C VAL A 112 5.47 -4.34 2.22
N GLY A 113 4.43 -4.53 1.42
CA GLY A 113 3.19 -5.18 1.84
C GLY A 113 2.23 -5.39 0.69
N ARG A 114 1.33 -6.36 0.86
CA ARG A 114 0.23 -6.63 -0.07
C ARG A 114 -1.05 -5.99 0.42
N VAL A 115 -1.76 -5.31 -0.48
CA VAL A 115 -3.13 -4.84 -0.22
C VAL A 115 -4.08 -6.04 -0.28
N VAL A 116 -4.80 -6.30 0.81
CA VAL A 116 -5.71 -7.45 0.90
C VAL A 116 -7.18 -7.07 0.73
N ALA A 117 -7.54 -5.82 1.06
CA ALA A 117 -8.90 -5.32 0.98
C ALA A 117 -8.94 -3.79 0.95
N ARG A 118 -10.03 -3.25 0.40
CA ARG A 118 -10.51 -1.91 0.70
C ARG A 118 -11.33 -1.97 1.98
N LEU A 119 -11.13 -1.04 2.90
CA LEU A 119 -11.92 -0.87 4.12
C LEU A 119 -12.96 0.25 3.99
N TRP A 120 -12.72 1.24 3.13
CA TRP A 120 -13.63 2.37 2.90
C TRP A 120 -13.40 2.96 1.50
N PRO A 121 -14.43 3.45 0.78
CA PRO A 121 -15.85 3.56 1.18
C PRO A 121 -16.66 2.29 0.93
N ARG A 122 -16.13 1.35 0.14
CA ARG A 122 -16.80 0.09 -0.20
C ARG A 122 -15.92 -1.07 0.29
N PRO A 123 -16.17 -1.59 1.50
CA PRO A 123 -15.36 -2.67 2.05
C PRO A 123 -15.42 -3.91 1.14
N GLY A 124 -14.28 -4.55 0.91
CA GLY A 124 -14.21 -5.75 0.08
C GLY A 124 -12.85 -5.99 -0.55
N ARG A 125 -12.74 -7.09 -1.28
CA ARG A 125 -11.55 -7.37 -2.09
C ARG A 125 -11.43 -6.35 -3.23
N LEU A 126 -10.19 -6.07 -3.64
CA LEU A 126 -9.96 -5.25 -4.82
C LEU A 126 -10.27 -6.06 -6.09
N PRO A 127 -10.79 -5.42 -7.15
CA PRO A 127 -11.00 -6.09 -8.43
C PRO A 127 -9.67 -6.52 -9.05
N ALA A 128 -9.75 -7.45 -10.00
CA ALA A 128 -8.64 -7.83 -10.86
C ALA A 128 -8.10 -6.61 -11.65
N ALA A 129 -6.97 -6.80 -12.33
CA ALA A 129 -6.41 -5.78 -13.21
C ALA A 129 -7.46 -5.38 -14.26
N PRO A 130 -7.61 -4.08 -14.57
CA PRO A 130 -8.39 -3.65 -15.72
C PRO A 130 -7.85 -4.32 -17.00
N PRO A 131 -8.70 -4.60 -18.00
CA PRO A 131 -8.22 -5.03 -19.31
C PRO A 131 -7.27 -3.97 -19.89
N PRO A 132 -6.28 -4.38 -20.70
CA PRO A 132 -5.51 -3.42 -21.49
C PRO A 132 -6.49 -2.61 -22.36
N GLY A 133 -6.37 -1.28 -22.28
CA GLY A 133 -7.15 -0.35 -23.10
C GLY A 133 -6.63 -0.22 -24.52
#